data_AF-W6NG42-F1
#
_entry.id   AF-W6NG42-F1
#
_cell.length_a   1.000
_cell.length_b   1.000
_cell.length_c   1.000
_cell.angle_alpha   90.00
_cell.angle_beta   90.00
_cell.angle_gamma   90.00
#
_symmetry.space_group_name_H-M   'P 1'
#
loop_
_entity.id
_entity.type
_entity.pdbx_description
1 polymer ?
#
loop_
_entity_poly.entity_id
_entity_poly.type
_entity_poly.pdbx_seq_one_letter_code
_entity_poly.pdbx_strand_id
1 'polypeptide(L)'
;MRQDGDYFQLLPLKYQGLYYSYYKTIIEAPSFLDGLRLITHDNVTEYGHTINTLKRFNLYPEVILSYAYRIFKRTANALNWKMERCWTVNRGDLSPVESCEGIGNPHYFYIDLVFALAGTTAGWLFFLGTLVSDTVFGGAIAVLAFAFNHGEATRVQWTPPLRESFAFPTIIAQTVVVTYILKNHRSGLLYGLPMVVFGCLSMLFWQFSQFAFFTQVGSLFVVYTFDFIPRPTMETLLKGHLVTFTMAFMMLFGNEMLLTSLYTASILAALILVNLDCILGRITLRPLYVAIT
;
A
#
# COMPACT_ATOMS: atom_id res chain seq x y z
N MET A 1 -16.57 -31.06 17.11
CA MET A 1 -15.29 -30.34 16.89
C MET A 1 -14.89 -30.35 15.41
N ARG A 2 -15.75 -29.85 14.51
CA ARG A 2 -15.46 -29.74 13.06
C ARG A 2 -16.39 -28.71 12.40
N GLN A 3 -16.41 -27.48 12.92
CA GLN A 3 -17.17 -26.35 12.33
C GLN A 3 -16.38 -25.02 12.35
N ASP A 4 -15.31 -24.90 13.14
CA ASP A 4 -14.52 -23.66 13.20
C ASP A 4 -13.54 -23.46 12.02
N GLY A 5 -13.35 -24.46 11.16
CA GLY A 5 -12.46 -24.39 10.00
C GLY A 5 -13.03 -23.63 8.79
N ASP A 6 -14.34 -23.78 8.53
CA ASP A 6 -14.96 -23.22 7.32
C ASP A 6 -15.22 -21.72 7.43
N TYR A 7 -15.52 -21.21 8.64
CA TYR A 7 -15.71 -19.77 8.86
C TYR A 7 -14.43 -18.95 8.63
N PHE A 8 -13.27 -19.53 8.95
CA PHE A 8 -11.97 -18.87 8.72
C PHE A 8 -11.59 -18.81 7.23
N GLN A 9 -12.08 -19.76 6.41
CA GLN A 9 -11.91 -19.73 4.95
C GLN A 9 -12.95 -18.83 4.24
N LEU A 10 -14.15 -18.66 4.82
CA LEU A 10 -15.22 -17.82 4.26
C LEU A 10 -15.01 -16.32 4.52
N LEU A 11 -14.38 -15.94 5.63
CA LEU A 11 -14.10 -14.52 5.94
C LEU A 11 -13.29 -13.83 4.83
N PRO A 12 -12.15 -14.40 4.36
CA PRO A 12 -11.37 -13.84 3.27
C PRO A 12 -12.19 -13.70 1.97
N LEU A 13 -13.04 -14.68 1.63
CA LEU A 13 -13.91 -14.62 0.46
C LEU A 13 -14.92 -13.46 0.55
N LYS A 14 -15.44 -13.19 1.75
CA LYS A 14 -16.38 -12.08 2.00
C LYS A 14 -15.70 -10.71 1.84
N TYR A 15 -14.48 -10.53 2.35
CA TYR A 15 -13.73 -9.28 2.19
C TYR A 15 -13.23 -9.06 0.75
N GLN A 16 -12.82 -10.12 0.07
CA GLN A 16 -12.44 -10.06 -1.34
C GLN A 16 -13.61 -9.66 -2.23
N GLY A 17 -14.77 -10.29 -2.00
CA GLY A 17 -16.01 -9.91 -2.69
C GLY A 17 -16.42 -8.47 -2.41
N LEU A 18 -16.16 -7.96 -1.19
CA LEU A 18 -16.47 -6.59 -0.83
C LEU A 18 -15.66 -5.58 -1.64
N TYR A 19 -14.32 -5.68 -1.69
CA TYR A 19 -13.50 -4.73 -2.46
C TYR A 19 -13.81 -4.79 -3.96
N TYR A 20 -13.93 -6.00 -4.50
CA TYR A 20 -14.30 -6.18 -5.89
C TYR A 20 -15.70 -5.62 -6.19
N SER A 21 -16.66 -5.69 -5.26
CA SER A 21 -17.98 -5.08 -5.46
C SER A 21 -17.92 -3.56 -5.60
N TYR A 22 -17.03 -2.87 -4.87
CA TYR A 22 -16.85 -1.42 -5.01
C TYR A 22 -16.25 -1.06 -6.37
N TYR A 23 -15.25 -1.82 -6.81
CA TYR A 23 -14.72 -1.70 -8.18
C TYR A 23 -15.83 -1.87 -9.22
N LYS A 24 -16.66 -2.92 -9.06
CA LYS A 24 -17.79 -3.23 -9.94
C LYS A 24 -18.82 -2.09 -9.99
N THR A 25 -19.21 -1.55 -8.83
CA THR A 25 -20.11 -0.39 -8.74
C THR A 25 -19.59 0.80 -9.53
N ILE A 26 -18.28 1.09 -9.43
CA ILE A 26 -17.71 2.23 -10.17
C ILE A 26 -17.68 1.97 -11.66
N ILE A 27 -17.44 0.75 -12.16
CA ILE A 27 -17.39 0.49 -13.61
C ILE A 27 -18.78 0.38 -14.27
N GLU A 28 -19.80 -0.03 -13.50
CA GLU A 28 -21.18 -0.20 -14.00
C GLU A 28 -22.00 1.10 -13.95
N ALA A 29 -21.57 2.09 -13.16
CA ALA A 29 -22.24 3.39 -13.09
C ALA A 29 -22.33 4.10 -14.47
N PRO A 30 -23.25 5.07 -14.67
CA PRO A 30 -23.32 5.84 -15.91
C PRO A 30 -22.04 6.63 -16.18
N SER A 31 -21.47 7.25 -15.14
CA SER A 31 -20.20 7.96 -15.19
C SER A 31 -19.28 7.56 -14.04
N PHE A 32 -17.98 7.87 -14.19
CA PHE A 32 -17.00 7.62 -13.13
C PHE A 32 -17.31 8.44 -11.86
N LEU A 33 -17.76 9.69 -12.01
CA LEU A 33 -18.11 10.55 -10.87
C LEU A 33 -19.37 10.04 -10.15
N ASP A 34 -20.35 9.51 -10.89
CA ASP A 34 -21.53 8.87 -10.28
C ASP A 34 -21.11 7.62 -9.49
N GLY A 35 -20.24 6.80 -10.05
CA GLY A 35 -19.65 5.65 -9.36
C GLY A 35 -18.91 6.06 -8.09
N LEU A 36 -18.09 7.12 -8.15
CA LEU A 36 -17.38 7.67 -7.00
C LEU A 36 -18.35 8.21 -5.93
N ARG A 37 -19.45 8.85 -6.34
CA ARG A 37 -20.50 9.34 -5.44
C ARG A 37 -21.20 8.18 -4.73
N LEU A 38 -21.51 7.10 -5.44
CA LEU A 38 -22.14 5.90 -4.88
C LEU A 38 -21.28 5.27 -3.79
N ILE A 39 -19.97 5.12 -4.02
CA ILE A 39 -19.09 4.51 -3.01
C ILE A 39 -18.79 5.46 -1.84
N THR A 40 -18.82 6.78 -2.04
CA THR A 40 -18.54 7.75 -0.97
C THR A 40 -19.75 8.07 -0.09
N HIS A 41 -20.96 7.75 -0.55
CA HIS A 41 -22.20 7.89 0.21
C HIS A 41 -22.87 6.53 0.37
N ASP A 42 -22.11 5.55 0.83
CA ASP A 42 -22.61 4.19 0.98
C ASP A 42 -23.46 4.05 2.25
N ASN A 43 -24.69 3.57 2.11
CA ASN A 43 -25.64 3.31 3.19
C ASN A 43 -25.96 1.82 3.38
N VAL A 44 -25.31 0.95 2.60
CA VAL A 44 -25.58 -0.50 2.58
C VAL A 44 -24.60 -1.27 3.46
N THR A 45 -23.33 -0.85 3.52
CA THR A 45 -22.29 -1.63 4.21
C THR A 45 -22.36 -1.53 5.74
N GLU A 46 -22.71 -0.37 6.28
CA GLU A 46 -22.91 -0.16 7.73
C GLU A 46 -24.37 0.25 8.00
N TYR A 47 -25.12 -0.57 8.74
CA TYR A 47 -26.53 -0.29 9.04
C TYR A 47 -26.67 0.99 9.87
N GLY A 48 -27.54 1.90 9.43
CA GLY A 48 -27.84 3.14 10.15
C GLY A 48 -26.85 4.28 9.93
N HIS A 49 -25.81 4.09 9.12
CA HIS A 49 -24.80 5.12 8.84
C HIS A 49 -24.48 5.23 7.34
N THR A 50 -24.34 6.46 6.84
CA THR A 50 -23.74 6.71 5.53
C THR A 50 -22.24 6.87 5.70
N ILE A 51 -21.45 5.97 5.11
CA ILE A 51 -19.99 5.98 5.25
C ILE A 51 -19.28 6.40 3.96
N ASN A 52 -18.21 7.16 4.12
CA ASN A 52 -17.24 7.35 3.07
C ASN A 52 -16.28 6.16 3.05
N THR A 53 -16.50 5.24 2.12
CA THR A 53 -15.75 4.00 2.02
C THR A 53 -14.27 4.22 1.63
N LEU A 54 -13.92 5.35 0.98
CA LEU A 54 -12.53 5.73 0.73
C LEU A 54 -11.79 6.04 2.03
N LYS A 55 -12.43 6.80 2.92
CA LYS A 55 -11.91 7.11 4.26
C LYS A 55 -11.83 5.83 5.12
N ARG A 56 -12.88 5.01 5.09
CA ARG A 56 -13.05 3.86 6.00
C ARG A 56 -12.19 2.66 5.63
N PHE A 57 -12.08 2.35 4.33
CA PHE A 57 -11.48 1.10 3.87
C PHE A 57 -10.27 1.28 2.96
N ASN A 58 -9.84 2.51 2.66
CA ASN A 58 -8.70 2.79 1.79
C ASN A 58 -8.90 2.27 0.34
N LEU A 59 -10.07 2.53 -0.26
CA LEU A 59 -10.49 2.08 -1.62
C LEU A 59 -9.80 2.78 -2.80
N TYR A 60 -8.66 3.42 -2.56
CA TYR A 60 -7.88 4.04 -3.64
C TYR A 60 -7.48 3.05 -4.74
N PRO A 61 -7.05 1.80 -4.45
CA PRO A 61 -6.76 0.83 -5.50
C PRO A 61 -7.94 0.59 -6.45
N GLU A 62 -9.16 0.39 -5.95
CA GLU A 62 -10.35 0.11 -6.75
C GLU A 62 -10.77 1.33 -7.56
N VAL A 63 -10.64 2.53 -7.00
CA VAL A 63 -10.91 3.78 -7.73
C VAL A 63 -9.93 3.94 -8.90
N ILE A 64 -8.64 3.68 -8.68
CA ILE A 64 -7.62 3.76 -9.73
C ILE A 64 -7.87 2.68 -10.80
N LEU A 65 -8.10 1.43 -10.39
CA LEU A 65 -8.35 0.31 -11.30
C LEU A 65 -9.64 0.49 -12.10
N SER A 66 -10.71 0.98 -11.49
CA SER A 66 -11.99 1.23 -12.19
C SER A 66 -11.88 2.36 -13.21
N TYR A 67 -11.14 3.43 -12.88
CA TYR A 67 -10.81 4.48 -13.84
C TYR A 67 -10.00 3.94 -15.02
N ALA A 68 -8.94 3.17 -14.73
CA ALA A 68 -8.10 2.53 -15.75
C ALA A 68 -8.91 1.58 -16.64
N TYR A 69 -9.80 0.77 -16.06
CA TYR A 69 -10.66 -0.15 -16.81
C TYR A 69 -11.64 0.58 -17.73
N ARG A 70 -12.28 1.67 -17.25
CA ARG A 70 -13.18 2.47 -18.09
C ARG A 70 -12.45 3.08 -19.29
N ILE A 71 -11.23 3.58 -19.09
CA ILE A 71 -10.39 4.07 -20.19
C ILE A 71 -10.05 2.93 -21.14
N PHE A 72 -9.55 1.81 -20.60
CA PHE A 72 -9.18 0.63 -21.38
C PHE A 72 -10.34 0.10 -22.24
N LYS A 73 -11.54 -0.02 -21.65
CA LYS A 73 -12.74 -0.46 -22.38
C LYS A 73 -13.13 0.53 -23.47
N ARG A 74 -13.05 1.84 -23.19
CA ARG A 74 -13.33 2.89 -24.18
C ARG A 74 -12.34 2.84 -25.34
N THR A 75 -11.04 2.68 -25.08
CA THR A 75 -10.02 2.60 -26.14
C THR A 75 -10.12 1.30 -26.92
N ALA A 76 -10.32 0.16 -26.26
CA ALA A 76 -10.50 -1.13 -26.92
C ALA A 76 -11.73 -1.12 -27.85
N ASN A 77 -12.85 -0.55 -27.41
CA ASN A 77 -14.05 -0.41 -28.23
C ASN A 77 -13.83 0.55 -29.41
N ALA A 78 -13.13 1.68 -29.19
CA ALA A 78 -12.81 2.62 -30.27
C ALA A 78 -11.91 2.00 -31.36
N LEU A 79 -11.05 1.05 -30.97
CA LEU A 79 -10.14 0.33 -31.86
C LEU A 79 -10.72 -1.00 -32.38
N ASN A 80 -11.98 -1.32 -32.03
CA ASN A 80 -12.64 -2.60 -32.35
C ASN A 80 -11.84 -3.84 -31.96
N TRP A 81 -11.12 -3.76 -30.84
CA TRP A 81 -10.33 -4.87 -30.32
C TRP A 81 -11.20 -5.85 -29.52
N LYS A 82 -11.24 -7.12 -29.94
CA LYS A 82 -11.86 -8.20 -29.17
C LYS A 82 -10.91 -8.66 -28.06
N MET A 83 -11.12 -8.12 -26.86
CA MET A 83 -10.27 -8.35 -25.68
C MET A 83 -10.82 -9.40 -24.70
N GLU A 84 -11.96 -10.01 -25.02
CA GLU A 84 -12.53 -11.13 -24.28
C GLU A 84 -13.06 -12.20 -25.24
N ARG A 85 -13.06 -13.45 -24.78
CA ARG A 85 -13.64 -14.60 -25.47
C ARG A 85 -14.75 -15.16 -24.62
N CYS A 86 -15.96 -15.21 -25.18
CA CYS A 86 -17.14 -15.69 -24.47
C CYS A 86 -17.52 -17.09 -24.95
N TRP A 87 -17.85 -17.95 -23.98
CA TRP A 87 -18.26 -19.33 -24.19
C TRP A 87 -19.61 -19.55 -23.51
N THR A 88 -20.49 -20.30 -24.17
CA THR A 88 -21.77 -20.69 -23.57
C THR A 88 -21.61 -21.99 -22.80
N VAL A 89 -21.78 -21.94 -21.48
CA VAL A 89 -21.70 -23.12 -20.62
C VAL A 89 -23.10 -23.68 -20.41
N ASN A 90 -23.34 -24.88 -20.93
CA ASN A 90 -24.58 -25.62 -20.69
C ASN A 90 -24.57 -26.21 -19.28
N ARG A 91 -25.64 -25.98 -18.52
CA ARG A 91 -25.76 -26.38 -17.10
C ARG A 91 -26.83 -27.45 -16.90
N GLY A 92 -26.94 -28.39 -17.84
CA GLY A 92 -27.97 -29.44 -17.83
C GLY A 92 -29.37 -28.83 -17.91
N ASP A 93 -30.18 -29.02 -16.86
CA ASP A 93 -31.56 -28.53 -16.76
C ASP A 93 -31.68 -27.02 -16.52
N LEU A 94 -30.58 -26.34 -16.20
CA LEU A 94 -30.56 -24.89 -16.00
C LEU A 94 -30.25 -24.15 -17.30
N SER A 95 -30.76 -22.92 -17.41
CA SER A 95 -30.48 -22.05 -18.54
C SER A 95 -28.96 -21.92 -18.77
N PRO A 96 -28.49 -22.02 -20.02
CA PRO A 96 -27.09 -21.80 -20.35
C PRO A 96 -26.66 -20.40 -19.91
N VAL A 97 -25.44 -20.27 -19.40
CA VAL A 97 -24.86 -18.99 -18.99
C VAL A 97 -23.63 -18.71 -19.83
N GLU A 98 -23.50 -17.47 -20.27
CA GLU A 98 -22.33 -16.99 -20.97
C GLU A 98 -21.21 -16.68 -19.98
N SER A 99 -20.03 -17.26 -20.22
CA SER A 99 -18.82 -17.03 -19.44
C SER A 99 -17.75 -16.42 -20.35
N CYS A 100 -17.33 -15.20 -20.05
CA CYS A 100 -16.32 -14.47 -20.82
C CYS A 100 -14.98 -14.46 -20.09
N GLU A 101 -13.90 -14.73 -20.83
CA GLU A 101 -12.53 -14.77 -20.33
C GLU A 101 -11.62 -13.78 -21.07
N GLY A 102 -10.66 -13.20 -20.35
CA GLY A 102 -9.67 -12.29 -20.90
C GLY A 102 -9.72 -10.90 -20.27
N ILE A 103 -8.72 -10.07 -20.56
CA ILE A 103 -8.52 -8.73 -19.97
C ILE A 103 -9.67 -7.75 -20.26
N GLY A 104 -10.52 -8.03 -21.25
CA GLY A 104 -11.78 -7.31 -21.49
C GLY A 104 -12.79 -7.49 -20.36
N ASN A 105 -12.78 -8.64 -19.69
CA ASN A 105 -13.65 -8.93 -18.56
C ASN A 105 -13.14 -8.19 -17.30
N PRO A 106 -14.03 -7.50 -16.55
CA PRO A 106 -13.64 -6.68 -15.41
C PRO A 106 -12.95 -7.47 -14.28
N HIS A 107 -13.31 -8.74 -14.10
CA HIS A 107 -12.70 -9.58 -13.07
C HIS A 107 -11.23 -9.89 -13.40
N TYR A 108 -10.97 -10.34 -14.64
CA TYR A 108 -9.61 -10.63 -15.10
C TYR A 108 -8.75 -9.37 -15.10
N PHE A 109 -9.27 -8.24 -15.60
CA PHE A 109 -8.57 -6.96 -15.57
C PHE A 109 -8.14 -6.57 -14.15
N TYR A 110 -9.04 -6.71 -13.17
CA TYR A 110 -8.76 -6.39 -11.77
C TYR A 110 -7.66 -7.29 -11.20
N ILE A 111 -7.82 -8.61 -11.33
CA ILE A 111 -6.89 -9.60 -10.75
C ILE A 111 -5.52 -9.56 -11.44
N ASP A 112 -5.48 -9.41 -12.76
CA ASP A 112 -4.22 -9.34 -13.52
C ASP A 112 -3.39 -8.13 -13.09
N LEU A 113 -4.01 -6.98 -12.83
CA LEU A 113 -3.30 -5.79 -12.35
C LEU A 113 -2.85 -5.92 -10.90
N VAL A 114 -3.62 -6.60 -10.05
CA VAL A 114 -3.16 -6.97 -8.69
C VAL A 114 -1.91 -7.82 -8.77
N PHE A 115 -1.91 -8.87 -9.61
CA PHE A 115 -0.74 -9.72 -9.79
C PHE A 115 0.44 -8.98 -10.44
N ALA A 116 0.19 -8.09 -11.39
CA ALA A 116 1.24 -7.26 -12.00
C ALA A 116 1.92 -6.38 -10.94
N LEU A 117 1.15 -5.72 -10.06
CA LEU A 117 1.69 -4.91 -8.98
C LEU A 117 2.44 -5.78 -7.96
N ALA A 118 1.85 -6.90 -7.52
CA ALA A 118 2.48 -7.83 -6.59
C ALA A 118 3.78 -8.45 -7.15
N GLY A 119 3.83 -8.70 -8.46
CA GLY A 119 5.03 -9.17 -9.15
C GLY A 119 6.21 -8.21 -9.04
N THR A 120 5.97 -6.91 -8.84
CA THR A 120 7.05 -5.93 -8.63
C THR A 120 7.78 -6.11 -7.30
N THR A 121 7.19 -6.81 -6.31
CA THR A 121 7.82 -7.07 -5.00
C THR A 121 9.17 -7.75 -5.14
N ALA A 122 9.30 -8.76 -6.01
CA ALA A 122 10.57 -9.45 -6.23
C ALA A 122 11.65 -8.48 -6.75
N GLY A 123 11.28 -7.56 -7.65
CA GLY A 123 12.18 -6.52 -8.14
C GLY A 123 12.63 -5.57 -7.04
N TRP A 124 11.71 -5.09 -6.19
CA TRP A 124 12.06 -4.22 -5.07
C TRP A 124 12.93 -4.93 -4.02
N LEU A 125 12.67 -6.20 -3.74
CA LEU A 125 13.51 -7.01 -2.85
C LEU A 125 14.90 -7.25 -3.42
N PHE A 126 15.01 -7.47 -4.74
CA PHE A 126 16.30 -7.57 -5.41
C PHE A 126 17.11 -6.28 -5.25
N PHE A 127 16.49 -5.12 -5.48
CA PHE A 127 17.13 -3.82 -5.28
C PHE A 127 17.51 -3.61 -3.82
N LEU A 128 16.65 -3.96 -2.86
CA LEU A 128 16.95 -3.86 -1.44
C LEU A 128 18.14 -4.73 -1.04
N GLY A 129 18.14 -6.00 -1.44
CA GLY A 129 19.22 -6.94 -1.13
C GLY A 129 20.56 -6.54 -1.77
N THR A 130 20.52 -6.04 -3.02
CA THR A 130 21.71 -5.52 -3.69
C THR A 130 22.24 -4.27 -2.98
N LEU A 131 21.34 -3.37 -2.59
CA LEU A 131 21.69 -2.13 -1.93
C LEU A 131 22.26 -2.35 -0.52
N VAL A 132 21.77 -3.34 0.22
CA VAL A 132 22.30 -3.64 1.56
C VAL A 132 23.63 -4.40 1.50
N SER A 133 23.80 -5.29 0.51
CA SER A 133 24.98 -6.17 0.42
C SER A 133 26.11 -5.66 -0.49
N ASP A 134 25.91 -4.57 -1.23
CA ASP A 134 26.81 -4.08 -2.29
C ASP A 134 27.06 -5.07 -3.44
N THR A 135 26.26 -6.15 -3.52
CA THR A 135 26.46 -7.19 -4.52
C THR A 135 25.15 -7.62 -5.15
N VAL A 136 25.18 -7.89 -6.45
CA VAL A 136 24.07 -8.49 -7.19
C VAL A 136 23.65 -9.83 -6.57
N PHE A 137 24.62 -10.55 -5.99
CA PHE A 137 24.40 -11.83 -5.33
C PHE A 137 23.49 -11.71 -4.10
N GLY A 138 23.62 -10.67 -3.27
CA GLY A 138 22.71 -10.45 -2.15
C GLY A 138 21.28 -10.14 -2.60
N GLY A 139 21.11 -9.44 -3.73
CA GLY A 139 19.81 -9.27 -4.38
C GLY A 139 19.20 -10.60 -4.82
N ALA A 140 20.00 -11.47 -5.46
CA ALA A 140 19.55 -12.80 -5.88
C ALA A 140 19.13 -13.68 -4.68
N ILE A 141 19.91 -13.68 -3.58
CA ILE A 141 19.55 -14.39 -2.36
C ILE A 141 18.22 -13.89 -1.79
N ALA A 142 17.99 -12.57 -1.75
CA ALA A 142 16.75 -12.00 -1.25
C ALA A 142 15.52 -12.47 -2.05
N VAL A 143 15.63 -12.52 -3.38
CA VAL A 143 14.56 -13.01 -4.26
C VAL A 143 14.35 -14.52 -4.08
N LEU A 144 15.42 -15.31 -3.99
CA LEU A 144 15.31 -16.75 -3.76
C LEU A 144 14.67 -17.06 -2.41
N ALA A 145 15.05 -16.32 -1.36
CA ALA A 145 14.44 -16.46 -0.03
C ALA A 145 12.96 -16.08 -0.05
N PHE A 146 12.59 -15.02 -0.78
CA PHE A 146 11.18 -14.64 -0.98
C PHE A 146 10.41 -15.71 -1.75
N ALA A 147 10.97 -16.26 -2.83
CA ALA A 147 10.34 -17.32 -3.62
C ALA A 147 10.12 -18.58 -2.78
N PHE A 148 11.10 -18.98 -1.96
CA PHE A 148 10.99 -20.13 -1.06
C PHE A 148 9.92 -19.92 0.03
N ASN A 149 9.80 -18.68 0.54
CA ASN A 149 8.85 -18.33 1.60
C ASN A 149 7.58 -17.63 1.09
N HIS A 150 7.27 -17.74 -0.21
CA HIS A 150 6.23 -16.90 -0.84
C HIS A 150 4.87 -17.01 -0.13
N GLY A 151 4.46 -18.21 0.25
CA GLY A 151 3.18 -18.46 0.94
C GLY A 151 3.07 -17.84 2.34
N GLU A 152 4.20 -17.60 3.01
CA GLU A 152 4.25 -16.93 4.32
C GLU A 152 4.46 -15.42 4.17
N ALA A 153 5.21 -15.00 3.15
CA ALA A 153 5.52 -13.60 2.88
C ALA A 153 4.33 -12.82 2.30
N THR A 154 3.47 -13.49 1.53
CA THR A 154 2.29 -12.87 0.93
C THR A 154 1.17 -13.87 0.71
N ARG A 155 -0.08 -13.41 0.87
CA ARG A 155 -1.27 -14.20 0.61
C ARG A 155 -1.90 -13.90 -0.76
N VAL A 156 -1.21 -13.11 -1.61
CA VAL A 156 -1.75 -12.64 -2.90
C VAL A 156 -2.23 -13.77 -3.81
N GLN A 157 -1.61 -14.95 -3.77
CA GLN A 157 -2.02 -16.10 -4.58
C GLN A 157 -3.38 -16.69 -4.16
N TRP A 158 -3.72 -16.60 -2.88
CA TRP A 158 -4.95 -17.14 -2.31
C TRP A 158 -6.07 -16.09 -2.31
N THR A 159 -5.67 -14.86 -2.06
CA THR A 159 -6.58 -13.78 -1.74
C THR A 159 -6.10 -12.47 -2.38
N PRO A 160 -6.15 -12.34 -3.72
CA PRO A 160 -5.54 -11.21 -4.42
C PRO A 160 -6.10 -9.82 -4.05
N PRO A 161 -7.43 -9.61 -3.90
CA PRO A 161 -8.02 -8.29 -3.65
C PRO A 161 -7.69 -7.65 -2.29
N LEU A 162 -6.84 -8.26 -1.45
CA LEU A 162 -6.54 -7.65 -0.16
C LEU A 162 -5.70 -6.38 -0.30
N ARG A 163 -5.94 -5.47 0.63
CA ARG A 163 -5.19 -4.22 0.77
C ARG A 163 -3.69 -4.40 0.88
N GLU A 164 -3.27 -5.38 1.66
CA GLU A 164 -1.86 -5.69 1.84
C GLU A 164 -1.19 -6.09 0.53
N SER A 165 -1.92 -6.73 -0.41
CA SER A 165 -1.39 -7.10 -1.72
C SER A 165 -1.02 -5.88 -2.58
N PHE A 166 -1.73 -4.75 -2.41
CA PHE A 166 -1.41 -3.49 -3.07
C PHE A 166 -0.30 -2.72 -2.36
N ALA A 167 -0.34 -2.66 -1.03
CA ALA A 167 0.59 -1.85 -0.24
C ALA A 167 1.96 -2.50 -0.05
N PHE A 168 2.05 -3.83 -0.04
CA PHE A 168 3.30 -4.53 0.23
C PHE A 168 4.43 -4.15 -0.75
N PRO A 169 4.24 -4.15 -2.09
CA PRO A 169 5.28 -3.70 -3.01
C PRO A 169 5.70 -2.25 -2.80
N THR A 170 4.76 -1.35 -2.50
CA THR A 170 5.05 0.08 -2.30
C THR A 170 5.77 0.35 -0.97
N ILE A 171 5.51 -0.46 0.07
CA ILE A 171 6.24 -0.38 1.34
C ILE A 171 7.70 -0.82 1.13
N ILE A 172 7.94 -1.90 0.39
CA ILE A 172 9.31 -2.34 0.08
C ILE A 172 10.02 -1.31 -0.81
N ALA A 173 9.33 -0.75 -1.82
CA ALA A 173 9.87 0.32 -2.65
C ALA A 173 10.26 1.56 -1.81
N GLN A 174 9.39 1.98 -0.88
CA GLN A 174 9.69 3.07 0.04
C GLN A 174 10.91 2.74 0.92
N THR A 175 11.01 1.50 1.40
CA THR A 175 12.14 1.03 2.21
C THR A 175 13.45 1.08 1.41
N VAL A 176 13.44 0.67 0.14
CA VAL A 176 14.61 0.79 -0.77
C VAL A 176 15.07 2.24 -0.87
N VAL A 177 14.15 3.19 -1.05
CA VAL A 177 14.47 4.62 -1.12
C VAL A 177 15.09 5.11 0.18
N VAL A 178 14.51 4.76 1.33
CA VAL A 178 15.05 5.14 2.65
C VAL A 178 16.45 4.55 2.85
N THR A 179 16.66 3.27 2.55
CA THR A 179 17.97 2.63 2.62
C THR A 179 18.98 3.32 1.71
N TYR A 180 18.58 3.74 0.51
CA TYR A 180 19.47 4.44 -0.43
C TYR A 180 19.90 5.80 0.11
N ILE A 181 18.96 6.55 0.69
CA ILE A 181 19.22 7.83 1.33
C ILE A 181 20.20 7.67 2.50
N LEU A 182 19.95 6.68 3.36
CA LEU A 182 20.78 6.39 4.52
C LEU A 182 22.21 6.00 4.11
N LYS A 183 22.33 5.04 3.20
CA LYS A 183 23.62 4.49 2.76
C LYS A 183 24.53 5.55 2.12
N ASN A 184 23.94 6.45 1.35
CA ASN A 184 24.68 7.48 0.61
C ASN A 184 24.68 8.84 1.31
N HIS A 185 24.19 8.91 2.56
CA HIS A 185 24.04 10.15 3.33
C HIS A 185 23.41 11.30 2.53
N ARG A 186 22.42 10.97 1.69
CA ARG A 186 21.76 11.97 0.84
C ARG A 186 20.79 12.80 1.69
N SER A 187 20.60 14.04 1.27
CA SER A 187 19.66 14.97 1.91
C SER A 187 19.04 15.89 0.86
N GLY A 188 17.88 16.45 1.20
CA GLY A 188 17.15 17.37 0.34
C GLY A 188 15.90 16.79 -0.32
N LEU A 189 15.11 17.69 -0.91
CA LEU A 189 13.77 17.41 -1.40
C LEU A 189 13.73 16.35 -2.51
N LEU A 190 14.72 16.36 -3.41
CA LEU A 190 14.77 15.46 -4.57
C LEU A 190 14.78 13.99 -4.13
N TYR A 191 15.54 13.66 -3.09
CA TYR A 191 15.60 12.30 -2.55
C TYR A 191 14.39 11.97 -1.67
N GLY A 192 13.82 12.98 -0.99
CA GLY A 192 12.60 12.82 -0.21
C GLY A 192 11.33 12.60 -1.06
N LEU A 193 11.29 13.09 -2.30
CA LEU A 193 10.11 13.00 -3.16
C LEU A 193 9.69 11.55 -3.46
N PRO A 194 10.57 10.64 -3.94
CA PRO A 194 10.21 9.24 -4.13
C PRO A 194 9.74 8.54 -2.84
N MET A 195 10.35 8.88 -1.70
CA MET A 195 9.95 8.38 -0.38
C MET A 195 8.50 8.80 -0.05
N VAL A 196 8.15 10.07 -0.31
CA VAL A 196 6.79 10.58 -0.13
C VAL A 196 5.80 9.90 -1.09
N VAL A 197 6.16 9.71 -2.36
CA VAL A 197 5.27 9.07 -3.35
C VAL A 197 4.94 7.63 -2.94
N PHE A 198 5.95 6.80 -2.68
CA PHE A 198 5.72 5.41 -2.26
C PHE A 198 5.10 5.31 -0.87
N GLY A 199 5.44 6.23 0.03
CA GLY A 199 4.82 6.36 1.35
C GLY A 199 3.32 6.65 1.24
N CYS A 200 2.93 7.65 0.45
CA CYS A 200 1.54 8.02 0.23
C CYS A 200 0.76 6.87 -0.41
N LEU A 201 1.30 6.23 -1.46
CA LEU A 201 0.64 5.06 -2.08
C LEU A 201 0.40 3.96 -1.05
N SER A 202 1.40 3.63 -0.23
CA SER A 202 1.28 2.61 0.81
C SER A 202 0.17 2.96 1.82
N MET A 203 0.11 4.23 2.26
CA MET A 203 -0.93 4.69 3.20
C MET A 203 -2.32 4.72 2.58
N LEU A 204 -2.44 5.05 1.29
CA LEU A 204 -3.71 5.07 0.57
C LEU A 204 -4.21 3.68 0.21
N PHE A 205 -3.31 2.71 0.04
CA PHE A 205 -3.64 1.34 -0.34
C PHE A 205 -3.98 0.48 0.87
N TRP A 206 -3.38 0.74 2.03
CA TRP A 206 -3.62 -0.07 3.22
C TRP A 206 -3.59 0.74 4.52
N GLN A 207 -4.65 0.59 5.30
CA GLN A 207 -4.81 1.26 6.59
C GLN A 207 -3.72 0.89 7.60
N PHE A 208 -3.15 -0.31 7.53
CA PHE A 208 -2.15 -0.79 8.50
C PHE A 208 -0.71 -0.46 8.11
N SER A 209 -0.48 0.19 6.96
CA SER A 209 0.85 0.70 6.56
C SER A 209 1.49 1.61 7.60
N GLN A 210 0.66 2.30 8.41
CA GLN A 210 1.11 3.08 9.56
C GLN A 210 1.98 2.28 10.54
N PHE A 211 1.76 0.98 10.72
CA PHE A 211 2.58 0.17 11.62
C PHE A 211 3.98 -0.07 11.06
N ALA A 212 4.11 -0.30 9.74
CA ALA A 212 5.39 -0.44 9.09
C ALA A 212 6.20 0.87 9.15
N PHE A 213 5.54 2.03 8.96
CA PHE A 213 6.23 3.31 9.07
C PHE A 213 6.52 3.72 10.51
N PHE A 214 5.71 3.30 11.48
CA PHE A 214 6.02 3.46 12.91
C PHE A 214 7.32 2.73 13.27
N THR A 215 7.49 1.46 12.87
CA THR A 215 8.72 0.72 13.14
C THR A 215 9.92 1.30 12.39
N GLN A 216 9.71 1.82 11.18
CA GLN A 216 10.75 2.52 10.42
C GLN A 216 11.21 3.79 11.13
N VAL A 217 10.29 4.67 11.58
CA VAL A 217 10.62 5.89 12.33
C VAL A 217 11.32 5.54 13.65
N GLY A 218 10.83 4.53 14.37
CA GLY A 218 11.48 4.04 15.59
C GLY A 218 12.91 3.55 15.34
N SER A 219 13.14 2.80 14.26
CA SER A 219 14.48 2.33 13.87
C SER A 219 15.40 3.47 13.49
N LEU A 220 14.92 4.44 12.71
CA LEU A 220 15.66 5.65 12.34
C LEU A 220 16.06 6.46 13.58
N PHE A 221 15.16 6.56 14.55
CA PHE A 221 15.43 7.25 15.81
C PHE A 221 16.56 6.57 16.59
N VAL A 222 16.49 5.25 16.77
CA VAL A 222 17.55 4.48 17.46
C VAL A 222 18.91 4.70 16.79
N VAL A 223 18.97 4.58 15.46
CA VAL A 223 20.23 4.75 14.70
C VAL A 223 20.75 6.19 14.78
N TYR A 224 19.86 7.19 14.83
CA TYR A 224 20.23 8.59 15.04
C TYR A 224 20.83 8.84 16.44
N THR A 225 20.27 8.21 17.48
CA THR A 225 20.80 8.33 18.86
C THR A 225 22.23 7.82 18.98
N PHE A 226 22.59 6.78 18.23
CA PHE A 226 23.95 6.25 18.15
C PHE A 226 24.90 7.05 17.23
N ASP A 227 24.45 8.18 16.68
CA ASP A 227 25.25 9.07 15.82
C ASP A 227 25.72 8.43 14.51
N PHE A 228 25.01 7.41 14.01
CA PHE A 228 25.31 6.78 12.71
C PHE A 228 24.71 7.54 11.52
N ILE A 229 23.77 8.47 11.76
CA ILE A 229 23.08 9.23 10.70
C ILE A 229 23.35 10.73 10.87
N PRO A 230 23.85 11.42 9.83
CA PRO A 230 24.05 12.86 9.90
C PRO A 230 22.71 13.59 9.96
N ARG A 231 22.66 14.68 10.72
CA ARG A 231 21.44 15.48 10.95
C ARG A 231 20.69 15.89 9.68
N PRO A 232 21.33 16.35 8.59
CA PRO A 232 20.61 16.72 7.35
C PRO A 232 19.86 15.53 6.70
N THR A 233 20.41 14.32 6.81
CA THR A 233 19.77 13.10 6.32
C THR A 233 18.59 12.73 7.20
N MET A 234 18.75 12.76 8.52
CA MET A 234 17.65 12.52 9.47
C MET A 234 16.50 13.51 9.27
N GLU A 235 16.80 14.79 9.12
CA GLU A 235 15.79 15.82 8.83
C GLU A 235 15.05 15.54 7.52
N THR A 236 15.76 15.10 6.47
CA THR A 236 15.14 14.76 5.18
C THR A 236 14.16 13.60 5.33
N LEU A 237 14.54 12.56 6.07
CA LEU A 237 13.69 11.38 6.31
C LEU A 237 12.46 11.72 7.16
N LEU A 238 12.64 12.48 8.26
CA LEU A 238 11.52 12.89 9.12
C LEU A 238 10.55 13.85 8.41
N LYS A 239 11.07 14.83 7.64
CA LYS A 239 10.24 15.71 6.80
C LYS A 239 9.49 14.90 5.75
N GLY A 240 10.13 13.91 5.13
CA GLY A 240 9.48 12.98 4.20
C GLY A 240 8.30 12.23 4.83
N HIS A 241 8.47 11.69 6.04
CA HIS A 241 7.39 11.05 6.78
C HIS A 241 6.27 12.02 7.17
N LEU A 242 6.60 13.23 7.62
CA LEU A 242 5.61 14.26 7.96
C LEU A 242 4.76 14.66 6.74
N VAL A 243 5.39 14.86 5.57
CA VAL A 243 4.70 15.17 4.32
C VAL A 243 3.84 13.99 3.88
N THR A 244 4.36 12.76 3.98
CA THR A 244 3.60 11.53 3.69
C THR A 244 2.33 11.44 4.55
N PHE A 245 2.46 11.62 5.86
CA PHE A 245 1.34 11.65 6.79
C PHE A 245 0.33 12.72 6.41
N THR A 246 0.79 13.95 6.19
CA THR A 246 -0.09 15.10 5.90
C THR A 246 -0.86 14.88 4.60
N MET A 247 -0.17 14.46 3.53
CA MET A 247 -0.81 14.17 2.24
C MET A 247 -1.83 13.03 2.36
N ALA A 248 -1.45 11.92 3.02
CA ALA A 248 -2.35 10.79 3.22
C ALA A 248 -3.57 11.17 4.08
N PHE A 249 -3.38 11.98 5.13
CA PHE A 249 -4.46 12.46 5.99
C PHE A 249 -5.46 13.34 5.24
N MET A 250 -4.97 14.24 4.38
CA MET A 250 -5.82 15.09 3.53
C MET A 250 -6.58 14.26 2.50
N MET A 251 -5.91 13.32 1.83
CA MET A 251 -6.54 12.44 0.84
C MET A 251 -7.57 11.51 1.50
N LEU A 252 -7.30 10.98 2.69
CA LEU A 252 -8.22 10.11 3.44
C LEU A 252 -9.31 10.87 4.22
N PHE A 253 -9.59 12.13 3.88
CA PHE A 253 -10.68 12.94 4.46
C PHE A 253 -10.64 13.03 6.00
N GLY A 254 -9.45 13.23 6.55
CA GLY A 254 -9.27 13.34 7.99
C GLY A 254 -9.54 12.02 8.71
N ASN A 255 -8.87 10.95 8.28
CA ASN A 255 -9.00 9.64 8.91
C ASN A 255 -8.50 9.66 10.37
N GLU A 256 -9.42 9.39 11.31
CA GLU A 256 -9.17 9.43 12.75
C GLU A 256 -8.19 8.35 13.22
N MET A 257 -8.24 7.16 12.60
CA MET A 257 -7.31 6.07 12.90
C MET A 257 -5.88 6.48 12.56
N LEU A 258 -5.68 7.19 11.44
CA LEU A 258 -4.36 7.69 11.07
C LEU A 258 -3.89 8.81 12.02
N LEU A 259 -4.79 9.73 12.38
CA LEU A 259 -4.45 10.84 13.29
C LEU A 259 -4.01 10.35 14.68
N THR A 260 -4.75 9.38 15.24
CA THR A 260 -4.52 8.81 16.58
C THR A 260 -3.46 7.71 16.60
N SER A 261 -2.74 7.51 15.50
CA SER A 261 -1.77 6.44 15.35
C SER A 261 -0.47 6.66 16.13
N LEU A 262 0.15 5.54 16.52
CA LEU A 262 1.53 5.55 17.03
C LEU A 262 2.52 6.10 16.01
N TYR A 263 2.21 6.00 14.72
CA TYR A 263 3.02 6.58 13.66
C TYR A 263 3.09 8.11 13.77
N THR A 264 1.95 8.79 13.85
CA THR A 264 1.90 10.25 14.03
C THR A 264 2.63 10.68 15.30
N ALA A 265 2.39 9.99 16.41
CA ALA A 265 3.08 10.25 17.67
C ALA A 265 4.61 10.10 17.54
N SER A 266 5.08 9.04 16.87
CA SER A 266 6.52 8.80 16.66
C SER A 266 7.19 9.86 15.78
N ILE A 267 6.51 10.37 14.75
CA ILE A 267 7.03 11.45 13.91
C ILE A 267 7.20 12.72 14.73
N LEU A 268 6.18 13.10 15.50
CA LEU A 268 6.22 14.32 16.32
C LEU A 268 7.31 14.22 17.39
N ALA A 269 7.39 13.08 18.09
CA ALA A 269 8.43 12.84 19.08
C ALA A 269 9.85 12.94 18.47
N ALA A 270 10.08 12.28 17.33
CA ALA A 270 11.38 12.32 16.65
C ALA A 270 11.73 13.73 16.16
N LEU A 271 10.76 14.49 15.65
CA LEU A 271 10.97 15.88 15.24
C LEU A 271 11.34 16.78 16.42
N ILE A 272 10.64 16.67 17.55
CA ILE A 272 10.96 17.44 18.76
C ILE A 272 12.40 17.13 19.18
N LEU A 273 12.79 15.86 19.22
CA LEU A 273 14.13 15.44 19.64
C LEU A 273 15.24 15.95 18.72
N VAL A 274 15.08 15.88 17.39
CA VAL A 274 16.07 16.40 16.42
C VAL A 274 16.19 17.93 16.48
N ASN A 275 15.13 18.64 16.86
CA ASN A 275 15.19 20.08 17.11
C ASN A 275 15.89 20.40 18.44
N LEU A 276 15.62 19.63 19.50
CA LEU A 276 16.30 19.78 20.79
C LEU A 276 17.80 19.48 20.72
N ASP A 277 18.23 18.56 19.86
CA ASP A 277 19.65 18.25 19.63
C ASP A 277 20.45 19.48 19.17
N CYS A 278 19.82 20.43 18.47
CA CYS A 278 20.44 21.72 18.12
C CYS A 278 20.77 22.56 19.36
N ILE A 279 19.92 22.49 20.39
CA ILE A 279 20.04 23.25 21.64
C ILE A 279 21.05 22.57 22.57
N LEU A 280 21.05 21.24 22.59
CA LEU A 280 21.82 20.40 23.50
C LEU A 280 23.18 19.95 22.93
N GLY A 281 23.53 20.32 21.69
CA GLY A 281 24.81 20.03 21.03
C GLY A 281 26.08 20.55 21.71
N ARG A 282 25.97 21.11 22.93
CA ARG A 282 27.09 21.34 23.86
C ARG A 282 27.42 20.13 24.75
N ILE A 283 26.59 19.09 24.75
CA ILE A 283 26.78 17.86 25.52
C ILE A 283 27.32 16.77 24.58
N THR A 284 28.48 16.23 24.91
CA THR A 284 29.27 15.33 24.05
C THR A 284 28.74 13.88 23.96
N LEU A 285 27.70 13.53 24.73
CA LEU A 285 27.14 12.17 24.79
C LEU A 285 25.62 12.18 24.51
N ARG A 286 25.24 11.87 23.27
CA ARG A 286 23.83 11.76 22.83
C ARG A 286 22.96 10.69 23.52
N PRO A 287 23.50 9.57 24.07
CA PRO A 287 22.67 8.62 24.82
C PRO A 287 22.03 9.19 26.09
N LEU A 288 22.60 10.25 26.67
CA LEU A 288 22.04 10.93 27.86
C LEU A 288 20.70 11.63 27.57
N TYR A 289 20.38 11.93 26.30
CA TYR A 289 19.10 12.54 25.93
C TYR A 289 17.93 11.62 26.28
N VAL A 290 18.06 10.32 26.02
CA VAL A 290 17.01 9.31 26.29
C VAL A 290 16.80 9.08 27.78
N ALA A 291 17.77 9.41 28.64
CA ALA A 291 17.65 9.32 30.09
C ALA A 291 17.03 10.57 30.72
N ILE A 292 16.98 11.69 29.99
CA ILE A 292 16.50 13.00 30.47
C ILE A 292 15.09 13.32 29.92
N THR A 293 14.70 12.76 28.78
CA THR A 293 13.32 12.80 28.24
C THR A 293 12.53 11.57 28.63
#